data_AF-A0A6J4TXC4-F1
#
_entry.id   AF-A0A6J4TXC4-F1
#
_cell.length_a   1.000
_cell.length_b   1.000
_cell.length_c   1.000
_cell.angle_alpha   90.00
_cell.angle_beta   90.00
_cell.angle_gamma   90.00
#
_symmetry.space_group_name_H-M   'P 1'
#
loop_
_entity.id
_entity.type
_entity.pdbx_description
1 polymer ?
#
loop_
_entity_poly.entity_id
_entity_poly.type
_entity_poly.pdbx_seq_one_letter_code
_entity_poly.pdbx_strand_id
1 'polypeptide(L)' 'MIQEQAVREMGARREDPAYRSGWEDGRFGPRQLFDSNSNLAGWDGHRERLSYYRGHRDGRRVREMLAAERTA' A
#
# COMPACT_ATOMS: atom_id res chain seq x y z
N MET A 1 -17.16 -16.75 -9.61
CA MET A 1 -17.66 -15.37 -9.39
C MET A 1 -16.93 -14.60 -8.28
N ILE A 2 -16.31 -15.24 -7.28
CA ILE A 2 -15.56 -14.52 -6.20
C ILE A 2 -14.26 -13.86 -6.73
N GLN A 3 -13.56 -14.53 -7.65
CA GLN A 3 -12.29 -14.05 -8.21
C GLN A 3 -12.45 -12.75 -9.02
N GLU A 4 -13.53 -12.60 -9.78
CA GLU A 4 -13.76 -11.43 -10.64
C GLU A 4 -14.13 -10.17 -9.84
N GLN A 5 -14.89 -10.32 -8.75
CA GLN A 5 -15.16 -9.22 -7.83
C GLN A 5 -13.90 -8.78 -7.09
N ALA A 6 -13.06 -9.72 -6.64
CA ALA A 6 -11.78 -9.40 -6.02
C ALA A 6 -10.86 -8.64 -6.98
N VAL A 7 -10.82 -9.01 -8.27
CA VAL A 7 -10.04 -8.32 -9.30
C VAL A 7 -10.60 -6.94 -9.60
N ARG A 8 -11.93 -6.78 -9.71
CA ARG A 8 -12.57 -5.46 -9.90
C ARG A 8 -12.35 -4.54 -8.71
N GLU A 9 -12.47 -5.05 -7.49
CA GLU A 9 -12.16 -4.27 -6.30
C GLU A 9 -10.66 -3.97 -6.19
N MET A 10 -9.76 -4.86 -6.61
CA MET A 10 -8.33 -4.55 -6.71
C MET A 10 -8.03 -3.48 -7.77
N GLY A 11 -8.76 -3.49 -8.89
CA GLY A 11 -8.72 -2.45 -9.91
C GLY A 11 -9.14 -1.09 -9.35
N ALA A 12 -10.32 -1.03 -8.72
CA ALA A 12 -10.82 0.18 -8.07
C ALA A 12 -9.92 0.65 -6.91
N ARG A 13 -9.30 -0.29 -6.17
CA ARG A 13 -8.30 0.02 -5.13
C ARG A 13 -7.02 0.63 -5.70
N ARG A 14 -6.59 0.26 -6.92
CA ARG A 14 -5.43 0.89 -7.58
C ARG A 14 -5.72 2.30 -8.12
N GLU A 15 -7.00 2.64 -8.26
CA GLU A 15 -7.47 3.99 -8.63
C GLU A 15 -7.66 4.88 -7.40
N ASP A 16 -7.75 4.32 -6.20
CA ASP A 16 -7.82 5.04 -4.93
C ASP A 16 -6.48 5.79 -4.66
N PRO A 17 -6.50 7.13 -4.57
CA PRO A 17 -5.30 7.93 -4.37
C PRO A 17 -4.57 7.57 -3.07
N ALA A 18 -5.31 7.30 -1.99
CA ALA A 18 -4.73 6.94 -0.70
C ALA A 18 -4.03 5.58 -0.79
N TYR A 19 -4.62 4.59 -1.45
CA TYR A 19 -3.95 3.30 -1.72
C TYR A 19 -2.66 3.49 -2.53
N ARG A 20 -2.70 4.30 -3.60
CA ARG A 20 -1.52 4.53 -4.44
C ARG A 20 -0.39 5.19 -3.65
N SER A 21 -0.68 6.27 -2.93
CA SER A 21 0.30 6.94 -2.06
C SER A 21 0.87 5.98 -1.01
N GLY A 22 0.01 5.15 -0.40
CA GLY A 22 0.45 4.11 0.52
C GLY A 22 1.43 3.15 -0.15
N TRP A 23 1.10 2.63 -1.33
CA TRP A 23 1.94 1.68 -2.06
C TRP A 23 3.33 2.25 -2.41
N GLU A 24 3.38 3.50 -2.86
CA GLU A 24 4.63 4.20 -3.16
C GLU A 24 5.49 4.35 -1.89
N ASP A 25 4.89 4.83 -0.79
CA ASP A 25 5.57 4.98 0.51
C ASP A 25 6.06 3.62 1.04
N GLY A 26 5.28 2.56 0.89
CA GLY A 26 5.68 1.21 1.34
C GLY A 26 6.83 0.63 0.52
N ARG A 27 6.86 0.93 -0.77
CA ARG A 27 7.86 0.41 -1.72
C ARG A 27 9.17 1.19 -1.69
N PHE A 28 9.12 2.51 -1.57
CA PHE A 28 10.29 3.39 -1.71
C PHE A 28 10.61 4.19 -0.46
N GLY A 29 9.63 4.39 0.42
CA GLY A 29 9.80 5.14 1.65
C GLY A 29 10.69 4.43 2.68
N PRO A 30 11.04 5.13 3.76
CA PRO A 30 11.92 4.62 4.80
C PRO A 30 11.39 3.31 5.40
N ARG A 31 12.29 2.44 5.87
CA ARG A 31 11.91 1.20 6.58
C ARG A 31 11.28 1.45 7.96
N GLN A 32 11.13 2.71 8.35
CA GLN A 32 10.58 3.12 9.63
C GLN A 32 9.15 2.60 9.83
N LEU A 33 8.74 2.54 11.10
CA LEU A 33 7.42 2.10 11.50
C LEU A 33 6.35 3.05 10.95
N PHE A 34 5.23 2.45 10.53
CA PHE A 34 4.09 3.12 9.92
C PHE A 34 3.54 4.25 10.80
N ASP A 35 3.63 4.05 12.11
CA ASP A 35 3.19 4.94 13.19
C ASP A 35 3.91 6.30 13.18
N SER A 36 5.07 6.39 12.53
CA SER A 36 5.83 7.65 12.38
C SER A 36 5.58 8.34 11.04
N ASN A 37 4.69 7.83 10.18
CA ASN A 37 4.47 8.39 8.86
C ASN A 37 3.46 9.55 8.89
N SER A 38 3.99 10.78 8.80
CA SER A 38 3.23 12.03 8.72
C SER A 38 2.24 12.06 7.54
N ASN A 39 2.49 11.30 6.47
CA ASN A 39 1.58 11.23 5.32
C ASN A 39 0.22 10.61 5.69
N LEU A 40 0.15 9.83 6.78
CA LEU A 40 -1.11 9.29 7.29
C LEU A 40 -2.01 10.38 7.90
N ALA A 41 -1.42 11.45 8.43
CA ALA A 41 -2.14 12.58 8.99
C ALA A 41 -2.89 13.39 7.93
N GLY A 42 -2.53 13.24 6.65
CA GLY A 42 -3.21 13.91 5.53
C GLY A 42 -4.54 13.28 5.10
N TRP A 43 -4.89 12.09 5.61
CA TRP A 43 -6.14 11.41 5.27
C TRP A 43 -7.10 11.48 6.47
N ASP A 44 -8.19 12.23 6.34
CA ASP A 44 -9.17 12.42 7.43
C ASP A 44 -10.12 11.22 7.60
N GLY A 45 -10.47 10.55 6.50
CA GLY A 45 -11.44 9.48 6.52
C GLY A 45 -10.85 8.11 6.89
N HIS A 46 -11.61 7.35 7.69
CA HIS A 46 -11.25 5.98 8.07
C HIS A 46 -11.05 5.06 6.86
N ARG A 47 -11.77 5.30 5.76
CA ARG A 47 -11.69 4.49 4.55
C ARG A 47 -10.41 4.75 3.78
N GLU A 48 -10.04 6.02 3.63
CA GLU A 48 -8.80 6.47 2.99
C GLU A 48 -7.58 5.99 3.78
N ARG A 49 -7.60 6.08 5.11
CA ARG A 49 -6.53 5.51 5.96
C ARG A 49 -6.38 4.01 5.78
N LEU A 50 -7.49 3.28 5.66
CA LEU A 50 -7.45 1.83 5.43
C LEU A 50 -6.94 1.51 4.01
N SER A 51 -7.35 2.26 3.00
CA SER A 51 -6.84 2.16 1.62
C SER A 51 -5.33 2.40 1.59
N TYR A 52 -4.85 3.47 2.22
CA TYR A 52 -3.44 3.80 2.37
C TYR A 52 -2.66 2.68 3.05
N TYR A 53 -3.16 2.16 4.17
CA TYR A 53 -2.50 1.06 4.88
C TYR A 53 -2.35 -0.20 4.01
N ARG A 54 -3.39 -0.56 3.26
CA ARG A 54 -3.34 -1.71 2.33
C ARG A 54 -2.29 -1.50 1.25
N GLY A 55 -2.27 -0.31 0.63
CA GLY A 55 -1.27 0.05 -0.36
C GLY A 55 0.13 -0.09 0.20
N HIS A 56 0.39 0.50 1.36
CA HIS A 56 1.69 0.48 2.02
C HIS A 56 2.19 -0.93 2.33
N ARG A 57 1.31 -1.82 2.80
CA ARG A 57 1.68 -3.22 3.03
C ARG A 57 2.05 -3.92 1.73
N ASP A 58 1.27 -3.73 0.66
CA ASP A 58 1.54 -4.34 -0.63
C ASP A 58 2.86 -3.81 -1.22
N GLY A 59 3.10 -2.50 -1.16
CA GLY A 59 4.35 -1.88 -1.61
C GLY A 59 5.57 -2.43 -0.87
N ARG A 60 5.48 -2.56 0.46
CA ARG A 60 6.53 -3.15 1.30
C ARG A 60 6.80 -4.60 0.92
N ARG A 61 5.76 -5.41 0.70
CA ARG A 61 5.90 -6.82 0.30
C ARG A 61 6.69 -6.94 -1.00
N VAL A 62 6.41 -6.12 -2.01
CA VAL A 62 7.16 -6.18 -3.27
C VAL A 62 8.60 -5.73 -3.09
N ARG A 63 8.86 -4.70 -2.27
CA ARG A 63 10.24 -4.30 -1.92
C ARG A 63 11.01 -5.46 -1.29
N GLU A 64 10.40 -6.17 -0.35
CA GLU A 64 11.00 -7.32 0.34
C GLU A 64 11.26 -8.50 -0.61
N MET A 65 10.31 -8.82 -1.49
CA MET A 65 10.49 -9.86 -2.52
C MET A 65 11.67 -9.55 -3.45
N LEU A 66 11.76 -8.31 -3.95
CA LEU A 66 12.87 -7.86 -4.81
C LEU A 66 14.22 -7.83 -4.07
N ALA A 67 14.22 -7.54 -2.76
CA ALA A 67 15.43 -7.61 -1.95
C ALA A 67 15.89 -9.05 -1.75
N ALA A 68 14.96 -9.98 -1.50
CA ALA A 68 15.26 -11.41 -1.35
C ALA A 68 15.83 -12.01 -2.65
N GLU A 69 15.27 -11.67 -3.81
CA GLU A 69 15.76 -12.09 -5.13
C GLU A 69 17.17 -11.59 -5.44
N ARG A 70 17.59 -10.45 -4.86
CA ARG A 70 18.95 -9.91 -5.04
C ARG A 70 20.00 -10.58 -4.16
N THR A 71 19.58 -11.32 -3.15
CA THR A 71 20.46 -12.01 -2.19
C THR A 71 20.50 -13.52 -2.37
N ALA A 72 19.69 -14.06 -3.28
CA ALA A 72 19.65 -15.47 -3.68
C ALA A 72 20.60 -15.73 -4.86
#